data_AF-A0A2G5K481-F1
#
_entry.id   AF-A0A2G5K481-F1
#
_cell.length_a   1.000
_cell.length_b   1.000
_cell.length_c   1.000
_cell.angle_alpha   90.00
_cell.angle_beta   90.00
_cell.angle_gamma   90.00
#
_symmetry.space_group_name_H-M   'P 1'
#
loop_
_entity.id
_entity.type
_entity.pdbx_description
1 polymer ?
#
loop_
_entity_poly.entity_id
_entity_poly.type
_entity_poly.pdbx_seq_one_letter_code
_entity_poly.pdbx_strand_id
1 'polypeptide(L)'
;MLAKILFKLFLFSTVATMVQAQEGGIDFSAMKIGTKLTTRTVWTPQSTFVAEYIGAKDGFHLIQNYKVKDGSLEENILDAYDDQGRRVWSTRNGHTNRFTPYSCHFVIGECNHQYEYYNVLTKKMVTNQSRYFNRREGDVFYLGIYRSDGSLHEVAHQLGAYNLRLSNVHQNALGQDSGFEFIELTVPE
;
A
#
# COMPACT_ATOMS: atom_id res chain seq x y z
N MET A 1 0.50 51.71 -42.74
CA MET A 1 -0.42 50.55 -42.65
C MET A 1 0.32 49.46 -41.90
N LEU A 2 -0.03 49.23 -40.62
CA LEU A 2 0.72 48.35 -39.71
C LEU A 2 0.51 46.86 -40.04
N ALA A 3 1.62 46.12 -40.00
CA ALA A 3 1.72 44.68 -40.20
C ALA A 3 0.96 43.90 -39.10
N LYS A 4 0.09 42.97 -39.50
CA LYS A 4 -0.47 41.95 -38.61
C LYS A 4 0.42 40.72 -38.62
N ILE A 5 1.32 40.62 -37.65
CA ILE A 5 2.06 39.39 -37.33
C ILE A 5 1.11 38.48 -36.56
N LEU A 6 0.69 37.39 -37.21
CA LEU A 6 -0.18 36.38 -36.62
C LEU A 6 0.67 35.45 -35.74
N PHE A 7 0.72 35.72 -34.44
CA PHE A 7 1.37 34.86 -33.45
C PHE A 7 0.50 33.63 -33.20
N LYS A 8 0.73 32.54 -33.94
CA LYS A 8 0.12 31.23 -33.62
C LYS A 8 0.81 30.68 -32.38
N LEU A 9 0.18 30.91 -31.24
CA LEU A 9 0.51 30.30 -29.95
C LEU A 9 0.26 28.78 -30.07
N PHE A 10 1.32 28.01 -30.28
CA PHE A 10 1.28 26.56 -30.07
C PHE A 10 1.19 26.32 -28.55
N LEU A 11 -0.03 26.13 -28.07
CA LEU A 11 -0.29 25.56 -26.75
C LEU A 11 0.18 24.10 -26.78
N PHE A 12 1.43 23.88 -26.38
CA PHE A 12 1.91 22.58 -25.97
C PHE A 12 1.19 22.20 -24.68
N SER A 13 0.03 21.54 -24.82
CA SER A 13 -0.57 20.77 -23.74
C SER A 13 0.41 19.64 -23.41
N THR A 14 1.27 19.86 -22.43
CA THR A 14 2.04 18.79 -21.77
C THR A 14 1.03 17.90 -21.05
N VAL A 15 0.42 16.97 -21.80
CA VAL A 15 -0.28 15.83 -21.21
C VAL A 15 0.78 15.09 -20.42
N ALA A 16 0.74 15.20 -19.10
CA ALA A 16 1.51 14.33 -18.23
C ALA A 16 1.07 12.92 -18.57
N THR A 17 1.89 12.21 -19.34
CA THR A 17 1.73 10.79 -19.57
C THR A 17 1.89 10.14 -18.22
N MET A 18 0.78 9.82 -17.56
CA MET A 18 0.79 8.82 -16.52
C MET A 18 1.31 7.56 -17.20
N VAL A 19 2.60 7.28 -17.00
CA VAL A 19 3.20 5.99 -17.33
C VAL A 19 2.25 4.96 -16.73
N GLN A 20 1.69 4.08 -17.58
CA GLN A 20 0.82 3.01 -17.13
C GLN A 20 1.55 2.28 -15.99
N ALA A 21 1.02 2.39 -14.77
CA ALA A 21 1.48 1.56 -13.68
C ALA A 21 1.33 0.11 -14.15
N GLN A 22 2.47 -0.58 -14.31
CA GLN A 22 2.50 -2.01 -14.54
C GLN A 22 1.83 -2.72 -13.36
N GLU A 23 1.18 -3.85 -13.64
CA GLU A 23 0.49 -4.74 -12.70
C GLU A 23 1.09 -4.68 -11.28
N GLY A 24 0.45 -3.88 -10.43
CA GLY A 24 0.91 -3.58 -9.08
C GLY A 24 -0.30 -3.42 -8.18
N GLY A 25 -0.44 -4.35 -7.23
CA GLY A 25 -1.59 -4.45 -6.36
C GLY A 25 -1.83 -5.89 -5.91
N ILE A 26 -2.76 -6.06 -4.99
CA ILE A 26 -3.26 -7.38 -4.59
C ILE A 26 -4.14 -7.92 -5.73
N ASP A 27 -3.88 -9.15 -6.16
CA ASP A 27 -4.72 -9.81 -7.16
C ASP A 27 -5.96 -10.42 -6.50
N PHE A 28 -7.07 -9.70 -6.59
CA PHE A 28 -8.35 -10.16 -6.07
C PHE A 28 -9.14 -11.02 -7.05
N SER A 29 -8.72 -11.15 -8.31
CA SER A 29 -9.51 -11.81 -9.35
C SER A 29 -9.79 -13.28 -9.06
N ALA A 30 -8.84 -13.95 -8.41
CA ALA A 30 -8.91 -15.35 -8.01
C ALA A 30 -8.98 -15.56 -6.48
N MET A 31 -9.00 -14.49 -5.69
CA MET A 31 -8.98 -14.60 -4.24
C MET A 31 -10.36 -14.95 -3.69
N LYS A 32 -10.48 -16.08 -3.00
CA LYS A 32 -11.74 -16.49 -2.35
C LYS A 32 -12.01 -15.67 -1.08
N ILE A 33 -13.26 -15.29 -0.87
CA ILE A 33 -13.72 -14.67 0.39
C ILE A 33 -13.38 -15.61 1.55
N GLY A 34 -12.78 -15.08 2.62
CA GLY A 34 -12.27 -15.83 3.77
C GLY A 34 -10.80 -16.25 3.64
N THR A 35 -10.11 -15.88 2.55
CA THR A 35 -8.65 -16.07 2.45
C THR A 35 -7.94 -15.29 3.55
N LYS A 36 -7.06 -15.94 4.29
CA LYS A 36 -6.34 -15.38 5.46
C LYS A 36 -4.84 -15.44 5.28
N LEU A 37 -4.18 -14.31 5.55
CA LEU A 37 -2.72 -14.21 5.65
C LEU A 37 -2.34 -13.94 7.11
N THR A 38 -1.64 -14.89 7.72
CA THR A 38 -1.15 -14.79 9.10
C THR A 38 0.32 -14.40 9.13
N THR A 39 0.65 -13.33 9.86
CA THR A 39 2.02 -12.83 10.01
C THR A 39 2.35 -12.54 11.48
N ARG A 40 3.64 -12.55 11.83
CA ARG A 40 4.12 -12.25 13.18
C ARG A 40 5.27 -11.26 13.12
N THR A 41 5.31 -10.28 14.04
CA THR A 41 6.44 -9.36 14.11
C THR A 41 7.66 -10.01 14.74
N VAL A 42 8.83 -9.80 14.14
CA VAL A 42 10.10 -10.46 14.51
C VAL A 42 10.58 -10.06 15.92
N TRP A 43 10.44 -8.78 16.30
CA TRP A 43 10.91 -8.29 17.61
C TRP A 43 9.97 -8.51 18.78
N THR A 44 8.70 -8.68 18.49
CA THR A 44 7.66 -8.88 19.49
C THR A 44 6.87 -10.11 19.10
N PRO A 45 7.36 -11.33 19.44
CA PRO A 45 6.72 -12.57 19.03
C PRO A 45 5.24 -12.68 19.47
N GLN A 46 4.82 -11.88 20.46
CA GLN A 46 3.43 -11.82 20.90
C GLN A 46 2.48 -11.04 19.96
N SER A 47 2.97 -10.38 18.91
CA SER A 47 2.12 -9.62 17.98
C SER A 47 1.95 -10.38 16.66
N THR A 48 0.98 -11.30 16.67
CA THR A 48 0.48 -11.98 15.47
C THR A 48 -0.68 -11.17 14.89
N PHE A 49 -0.73 -11.08 13.57
CA PHE A 49 -1.76 -10.39 12.80
C PHE A 49 -2.36 -11.32 11.76
N VAL A 50 -3.65 -11.18 11.52
CA VAL A 50 -4.38 -11.91 10.47
C VAL A 50 -5.01 -10.89 9.54
N ALA A 51 -4.72 -10.95 8.25
CA ALA A 51 -5.42 -10.19 7.22
C ALA A 51 -6.39 -11.13 6.49
N GLU A 52 -7.68 -10.86 6.57
CA GLU A 52 -8.75 -11.65 5.95
C GLU A 52 -9.39 -10.87 4.81
N TYR A 53 -9.47 -11.47 3.62
CA TYR A 53 -10.27 -10.93 2.54
C TYR A 53 -11.75 -11.21 2.77
N ILE A 54 -12.54 -10.17 3.00
CA ILE A 54 -13.98 -10.30 3.34
C ILE A 54 -14.90 -10.07 2.15
N GLY A 55 -14.35 -9.90 0.94
CA GLY A 55 -15.11 -9.73 -0.30
C GLY A 55 -15.12 -8.31 -0.84
N ALA A 56 -15.88 -8.11 -1.93
CA ALA A 56 -16.10 -6.82 -2.53
C ALA A 56 -17.42 -6.19 -2.02
N LYS A 57 -17.38 -4.91 -1.68
CA LYS A 57 -18.55 -4.14 -1.22
C LYS A 57 -18.40 -2.67 -1.62
N ASP A 58 -19.49 -2.08 -2.10
CA ASP A 58 -19.56 -0.66 -2.48
C ASP A 58 -18.47 -0.24 -3.49
N GLY A 59 -18.09 -1.17 -4.39
CA GLY A 59 -17.05 -0.94 -5.41
C GLY A 59 -15.61 -1.09 -4.91
N PHE A 60 -15.39 -1.65 -3.71
CA PHE A 60 -14.07 -1.89 -3.15
C PHE A 60 -13.89 -3.34 -2.69
N HIS A 61 -12.69 -3.88 -2.87
CA HIS A 61 -12.24 -5.09 -2.22
C HIS A 61 -11.80 -4.78 -0.78
N LEU A 62 -12.31 -5.54 0.19
CA LEU A 62 -12.10 -5.26 1.61
C LEU A 62 -11.21 -6.33 2.26
N ILE A 63 -10.19 -5.88 2.98
CA ILE A 63 -9.37 -6.73 3.85
C ILE A 63 -9.53 -6.27 5.30
N GLN A 64 -10.02 -7.16 6.15
CA GLN A 64 -10.08 -6.93 7.59
C GLN A 64 -8.79 -7.45 8.23
N ASN A 65 -8.06 -6.57 8.90
CA ASN A 65 -6.90 -6.90 9.70
C ASN A 65 -7.32 -7.09 11.14
N TYR A 66 -6.88 -8.19 11.73
CA TYR A 66 -7.06 -8.56 13.12
C TYR A 66 -5.72 -8.59 13.83
N LYS A 67 -5.72 -8.22 15.10
CA LYS A 67 -4.66 -8.52 16.04
C LYS A 67 -5.05 -9.77 16.82
N VAL A 68 -4.13 -10.71 16.97
CA VAL A 68 -4.34 -11.87 17.85
C VAL A 68 -4.04 -11.46 19.28
N LYS A 69 -5.00 -11.62 20.18
CA LYS A 69 -4.88 -11.32 21.61
C LYS A 69 -5.53 -12.44 22.43
N ASP A 70 -4.74 -13.09 23.27
CA ASP A 70 -5.17 -14.19 24.14
C ASP A 70 -5.91 -15.32 23.38
N GLY A 71 -5.46 -15.61 22.14
CA GLY A 71 -6.07 -16.61 21.25
C GLY A 71 -7.32 -16.13 20.50
N SER A 72 -7.79 -14.91 20.75
CA SER A 72 -8.93 -14.30 20.04
C SER A 72 -8.47 -13.31 18.97
N LEU A 73 -9.33 -13.10 17.96
CA LEU A 73 -9.13 -12.10 16.91
C LEU A 73 -9.82 -10.79 17.32
N GLU A 74 -9.04 -9.72 17.48
CA GLU A 74 -9.53 -8.36 17.73
C GLU A 74 -9.42 -7.54 16.44
N GLU A 75 -10.52 -6.97 15.95
CA GLU A 75 -10.51 -6.10 14.78
C GLU A 75 -9.59 -4.89 15.00
N ASN A 76 -8.71 -4.63 14.03
CA ASN A 76 -7.72 -3.58 14.13
C ASN A 76 -7.87 -2.55 13.00
N ILE A 77 -7.85 -2.99 11.74
CA ILE A 77 -7.87 -2.10 10.57
C ILE A 77 -8.72 -2.72 9.46
N LEU A 78 -9.68 -1.96 8.91
CA LEU A 78 -10.35 -2.31 7.66
C LEU A 78 -9.66 -1.57 6.52
N ASP A 79 -9.00 -2.28 5.61
CA ASP A 79 -8.40 -1.71 4.40
C ASP A 79 -9.33 -1.92 3.20
N ALA A 80 -9.44 -0.92 2.34
CA ALA A 80 -10.21 -1.01 1.11
C ALA A 80 -9.36 -0.73 -0.13
N TYR A 81 -9.54 -1.56 -1.14
CA TYR A 81 -8.77 -1.60 -2.36
C TYR A 81 -9.68 -1.43 -3.57
N ASP A 82 -9.18 -0.79 -4.61
CA ASP A 82 -9.86 -0.80 -5.91
C ASP A 82 -9.65 -2.13 -6.65
N ASP A 83 -10.30 -2.28 -7.81
CA ASP A 83 -10.22 -3.48 -8.67
C ASP A 83 -8.80 -3.76 -9.20
N GLN A 84 -7.89 -2.78 -9.10
CA GLN A 84 -6.49 -2.94 -9.46
C GLN A 84 -5.61 -3.34 -8.27
N GLY A 85 -6.22 -3.62 -7.11
CA GLY A 85 -5.51 -4.06 -5.93
C GLY A 85 -4.77 -2.95 -5.19
N ARG A 86 -5.13 -1.68 -5.42
CA ARG A 86 -4.50 -0.51 -4.80
C ARG A 86 -5.36 0.00 -3.66
N ARG A 87 -4.76 0.20 -2.49
CA ARG A 87 -5.50 0.65 -1.31
C ARG A 87 -5.99 2.09 -1.46
N VAL A 88 -7.27 2.36 -1.33
CA VAL A 88 -7.89 3.68 -1.48
C VAL A 88 -8.12 4.35 -0.12
N TRP A 89 -8.48 3.56 0.90
CA TRP A 89 -8.67 4.05 2.25
C TRP A 89 -8.45 2.93 3.28
N SER A 90 -8.33 3.32 4.54
CA SER A 90 -8.25 2.41 5.68
C SER A 90 -8.98 3.01 6.88
N THR A 91 -9.74 2.21 7.62
CA THR A 91 -10.38 2.64 8.87
C THR A 91 -9.71 1.96 10.06
N ARG A 92 -9.31 2.76 11.05
CA ARG A 92 -8.71 2.31 12.31
C ARG A 92 -9.27 3.12 13.47
N ASN A 93 -9.72 2.45 14.53
CA ASN A 93 -10.28 3.10 15.73
C ASN A 93 -11.36 4.15 15.41
N GLY A 94 -12.26 3.87 14.47
CA GLY A 94 -13.32 4.78 14.04
C GLY A 94 -12.87 5.95 13.14
N HIS A 95 -11.56 6.09 12.88
CA HIS A 95 -11.04 7.12 11.98
C HIS A 95 -10.71 6.53 10.62
N THR A 96 -11.13 7.22 9.56
CA THR A 96 -10.83 6.82 8.17
C THR A 96 -9.66 7.65 7.67
N ASN A 97 -8.61 6.97 7.24
CA ASN A 97 -7.50 7.55 6.50
C ASN A 97 -7.73 7.34 5.01
N ARG A 98 -7.40 8.33 4.19
CA ARG A 98 -7.65 8.31 2.74
C ARG A 98 -6.37 8.51 1.96
N PHE A 99 -6.27 7.84 0.82
CA PHE A 99 -5.17 7.99 -0.12
C PHE A 99 -5.69 8.59 -1.42
N THR A 100 -5.04 9.63 -1.93
CA THR A 100 -5.40 10.24 -3.23
C THR A 100 -4.19 10.19 -4.17
N PRO A 101 -4.32 9.59 -5.38
CA PRO A 101 -5.50 8.86 -5.87
C PRO A 101 -5.70 7.49 -5.18
N TYR A 102 -4.63 6.90 -4.66
CA TYR A 102 -4.59 5.62 -3.93
C TYR A 102 -3.24 5.49 -3.22
N SER A 103 -3.04 4.42 -2.46
CA SER A 103 -1.80 4.10 -1.78
C SER A 103 -0.74 3.63 -2.78
N CYS A 104 0.38 4.34 -2.86
CA CYS A 104 1.51 3.96 -3.70
C CYS A 104 2.32 2.77 -3.17
N HIS A 105 1.95 2.17 -2.03
CA HIS A 105 2.75 1.12 -1.39
C HIS A 105 2.89 -0.17 -2.23
N PHE A 106 2.00 -0.40 -3.18
CA PHE A 106 1.95 -1.63 -3.99
C PHE A 106 1.95 -1.38 -5.50
N VAL A 107 2.26 -0.14 -5.91
CA VAL A 107 2.17 0.30 -7.31
C VAL A 107 3.56 0.30 -7.91
N ILE A 108 3.80 -0.46 -8.98
CA ILE A 108 5.11 -0.52 -9.65
C ILE A 108 5.39 0.77 -10.43
N GLY A 109 6.62 1.25 -10.34
CA GLY A 109 7.12 2.47 -10.95
C GLY A 109 7.11 3.67 -10.00
N GLU A 110 7.28 4.85 -10.59
CA GLU A 110 7.14 6.11 -9.88
C GLU A 110 5.67 6.36 -9.51
N CYS A 111 5.42 6.66 -8.24
CA CYS A 111 4.08 6.94 -7.75
C CYS A 111 4.12 8.00 -6.66
N ASN A 112 3.18 8.94 -6.71
CA ASN A 112 3.01 9.95 -5.67
C ASN A 112 1.58 9.89 -5.16
N HIS A 113 1.43 10.01 -3.84
CA HIS A 113 0.10 10.10 -3.25
C HIS A 113 0.03 11.13 -2.12
N GLN A 114 -1.19 11.54 -1.83
CA GLN A 114 -1.56 12.23 -0.61
C GLN A 114 -2.18 11.23 0.36
N TYR A 115 -1.74 11.27 1.61
CA TYR A 115 -2.26 10.47 2.71
C TYR A 115 -2.85 11.39 3.77
N GLU A 116 -4.17 11.39 3.89
CA GLU A 116 -4.90 12.11 4.93
C GLU A 116 -5.18 11.16 6.10
N TYR A 117 -4.78 11.54 7.30
CA TYR A 117 -4.95 10.71 8.50
C TYR A 117 -5.28 11.53 9.74
N TYR A 118 -5.96 10.89 10.70
CA TYR A 118 -6.22 11.49 12.00
C TYR A 118 -4.98 11.36 12.90
N ASN A 119 -4.37 12.48 13.25
CA ASN A 119 -3.27 12.52 14.21
C ASN A 119 -3.84 12.54 15.63
N VAL A 120 -3.64 11.45 16.37
CA VAL A 120 -4.15 11.27 17.74
C VAL A 120 -3.52 12.21 18.76
N LEU A 121 -2.27 12.64 18.54
CA LEU A 121 -1.57 13.55 19.45
C LEU A 121 -2.10 14.98 19.31
N THR A 122 -2.32 15.42 18.07
CA THR A 122 -2.81 16.78 17.79
C THR A 122 -4.33 16.86 17.69
N LYS A 123 -5.03 15.73 17.69
CA LYS A 123 -6.48 15.59 17.49
C LYS A 123 -7.01 16.27 16.22
N LYS A 124 -6.21 16.26 15.14
CA LYS A 124 -6.52 16.94 13.87
C LYS A 124 -6.27 16.02 12.69
N MET A 125 -6.97 16.27 11.59
CA MET A 125 -6.62 15.69 10.29
C MET A 125 -5.33 16.33 9.80
N VAL A 126 -4.42 15.48 9.32
CA VAL A 126 -3.13 15.87 8.75
C VAL A 126 -3.02 15.24 7.36
N THR A 127 -2.51 16.02 6.41
CA THR A 127 -2.25 15.54 5.05
C THR A 127 -0.75 15.47 4.83
N ASN A 128 -0.25 14.29 4.49
CA ASN A 128 1.13 14.08 4.09
C ASN A 128 1.19 13.78 2.60
N GLN A 129 2.30 14.16 1.98
CA GLN A 129 2.66 13.72 0.63
C GLN A 129 3.79 12.72 0.72
N SER A 130 3.74 11.69 -0.10
CA SER A 130 4.81 10.70 -0.17
C SER A 130 5.05 10.30 -1.62
N ARG A 131 6.32 10.09 -1.94
CA ARG A 131 6.80 9.76 -3.27
C ARG A 131 7.48 8.40 -3.21
N TYR A 132 7.16 7.55 -4.16
CA TYR A 132 7.62 6.16 -4.23
C TYR A 132 8.25 5.88 -5.58
N PHE A 133 9.17 4.93 -5.57
CA PHE A 133 9.67 4.25 -6.76
C PHE A 133 9.75 2.77 -6.43
N ASN A 134 8.68 2.03 -6.75
CA ASN A 134 8.67 0.61 -6.48
C ASN A 134 9.07 -0.16 -7.72
N ARG A 135 9.68 -1.31 -7.53
CA ARG A 135 10.04 -2.22 -8.62
C ARG A 135 9.79 -3.66 -8.20
N ARG A 136 9.68 -4.53 -9.19
CA ARG A 136 9.50 -5.97 -9.01
C ARG A 136 10.55 -6.71 -9.80
N GLU A 137 11.18 -7.70 -9.17
CA GLU A 137 12.15 -8.60 -9.78
C GLU A 137 11.74 -10.03 -9.42
N GLY A 138 11.12 -10.74 -10.36
CA GLY A 138 10.49 -12.03 -10.10
C GLY A 138 9.42 -11.91 -9.01
N ASP A 139 9.59 -12.64 -7.92
CA ASP A 139 8.67 -12.63 -6.77
C ASP A 139 9.09 -11.66 -5.66
N VAL A 140 10.14 -10.85 -5.89
CA VAL A 140 10.57 -9.84 -4.94
C VAL A 140 10.01 -8.47 -5.34
N PHE A 141 9.28 -7.85 -4.42
CA PHE A 141 8.81 -6.48 -4.52
C PHE A 141 9.70 -5.56 -3.69
N TYR A 142 10.20 -4.49 -4.29
CA TYR A 142 10.99 -3.47 -3.63
C TYR A 142 10.11 -2.23 -3.41
N LEU A 143 9.80 -1.96 -2.15
CA LEU A 143 9.13 -0.73 -1.73
C LEU A 143 10.18 0.37 -1.63
N GLY A 144 10.22 1.27 -2.61
CA GLY A 144 11.12 2.42 -2.62
C GLY A 144 10.40 3.68 -2.20
N ILE A 145 10.87 4.34 -1.13
CA ILE A 145 10.31 5.60 -0.61
C ILE A 145 11.37 6.69 -0.71
N TYR A 146 11.04 7.80 -1.34
CA TYR A 146 11.91 8.98 -1.33
C TYR A 146 11.81 9.71 0.01
N ARG A 147 12.97 10.01 0.58
CA ARG A 147 13.11 10.86 1.77
C ARG A 147 13.09 12.33 1.39
N SER A 148 13.02 13.19 2.41
CA SER A 148 13.03 14.65 2.23
C SER A 148 14.30 15.20 1.57
N ASP A 149 15.42 14.48 1.68
CA ASP A 149 16.69 14.81 1.03
C ASP A 149 16.79 14.29 -0.42
N GLY A 150 15.74 13.64 -0.92
CA GLY A 150 15.70 13.04 -2.26
C GLY A 150 16.36 11.67 -2.35
N SER A 151 16.94 11.15 -1.27
CA SER A 151 17.49 9.78 -1.25
C SER A 151 16.37 8.75 -1.33
N LEU A 152 16.60 7.68 -2.09
CA LEU A 152 15.69 6.54 -2.18
C LEU A 152 16.04 5.52 -1.10
N HIS A 153 15.06 5.17 -0.27
CA HIS A 153 15.16 4.06 0.66
C HIS A 153 14.32 2.90 0.16
N GLU A 154 14.95 1.77 -0.13
CA GLU A 154 14.28 0.56 -0.58
C GLU A 154 14.22 -0.49 0.51
N VAL A 155 13.09 -1.18 0.60
CA VAL A 155 12.92 -2.38 1.41
C VAL A 155 12.36 -3.49 0.53
N ALA A 156 13.04 -4.65 0.54
CA ALA A 156 12.62 -5.82 -0.24
C ALA A 156 11.58 -6.66 0.51
N HIS A 157 10.64 -7.21 -0.24
CA HIS A 157 9.55 -8.03 0.26
C HIS A 157 9.32 -9.23 -0.66
N GLN A 158 9.17 -10.41 -0.07
CA GLN A 158 8.73 -11.57 -0.83
C GLN A 158 7.23 -11.48 -1.08
N LEU A 159 6.81 -11.62 -2.34
CA LEU A 159 5.42 -11.79 -2.72
C LEU A 159 5.08 -13.28 -2.76
N GLY A 160 3.83 -13.57 -2.40
CA GLY A 160 3.24 -14.90 -2.46
C GLY A 160 2.03 -14.94 -3.39
N ALA A 161 1.15 -15.91 -3.15
CA ALA A 161 -0.12 -15.99 -3.83
C ALA A 161 -0.87 -14.65 -3.78
N TYR A 162 -1.57 -14.33 -4.87
CA TYR A 162 -2.34 -13.10 -5.02
C TYR A 162 -1.51 -11.80 -4.89
N ASN A 163 -0.20 -11.87 -5.11
CA ASN A 163 0.75 -10.77 -4.85
C ASN A 163 0.71 -10.26 -3.40
N LEU A 164 0.30 -11.09 -2.43
CA LEU A 164 0.32 -10.73 -1.02
C LEU A 164 1.76 -10.65 -0.50
N ARG A 165 2.02 -9.66 0.37
CA ARG A 165 3.32 -9.52 1.05
C ARG A 165 3.50 -10.61 2.10
N LEU A 166 4.41 -11.54 1.87
CA LEU A 166 4.67 -12.62 2.83
C LEU A 166 5.57 -12.13 3.97
N SER A 167 6.64 -11.39 3.68
CA SER A 167 7.54 -10.90 4.72
C SER A 167 8.13 -9.54 4.39
N ASN A 168 8.64 -8.89 5.43
CA ASN A 168 9.55 -7.76 5.29
C ASN A 168 10.68 -7.83 6.31
N VAL A 169 11.18 -9.04 6.58
CA VAL A 169 12.33 -9.19 7.46
C VAL A 169 13.55 -8.55 6.79
N HIS A 170 14.15 -7.57 7.45
CA HIS A 170 15.33 -6.83 6.98
C HIS A 170 16.20 -6.44 8.18
N GLN A 171 17.49 -6.28 7.99
CA GLN A 171 18.36 -5.77 9.06
C GLN A 171 18.22 -4.25 9.18
N ASN A 172 18.00 -3.77 10.41
CA ASN A 172 18.03 -2.34 10.70
C ASN A 172 19.48 -1.80 10.72
N ALA A 173 19.65 -0.49 10.96
CA ALA A 173 20.97 0.14 11.01
C ALA A 173 21.94 -0.42 12.09
N LEU A 174 21.42 -1.20 13.04
CA LEU A 174 22.18 -1.87 14.09
C LEU A 174 22.49 -3.34 13.76
N GLY A 175 22.17 -3.82 12.55
CA GLY A 175 22.38 -5.21 12.12
C GLY A 175 21.35 -6.19 12.70
N GLN A 176 20.23 -5.68 13.19
CA GLN A 176 19.21 -6.45 13.90
C GLN A 176 18.00 -6.74 12.97
N ASP A 177 17.47 -7.96 12.96
CA ASP A 177 16.34 -8.40 12.11
C ASP A 177 14.98 -7.79 12.46
N SER A 178 14.48 -6.87 11.63
CA SER A 178 13.22 -6.15 11.80
C SER A 178 12.17 -6.48 10.77
N GLY A 179 10.89 -6.35 11.14
CA GLY A 179 9.75 -6.56 10.25
C GLY A 179 8.76 -7.59 10.78
N PHE A 180 8.09 -8.26 9.85
CA PHE A 180 7.23 -9.40 10.12
C PHE A 180 7.62 -10.59 9.24
N GLU A 181 7.34 -11.78 9.78
CA GLU A 181 7.47 -13.07 9.13
C GLU A 181 6.09 -13.61 8.74
N PHE A 182 6.07 -14.35 7.63
CA PHE A 182 4.91 -15.13 7.21
C PHE A 182 4.76 -16.36 8.11
N ILE A 183 3.53 -16.65 8.53
CA ILE A 183 3.19 -17.89 9.22
C ILE A 183 2.42 -18.80 8.28
N GLU A 184 1.31 -18.33 7.75
CA GLU A 184 0.36 -19.18 7.02
C GLU A 184 -0.50 -18.38 6.04
N LEU A 185 -0.84 -19.03 4.93
CA LEU A 185 -1.90 -18.63 4.01
C LEU A 185 -2.99 -19.70 4.04
N THR A 186 -4.18 -19.35 4.52
CA THR A 186 -5.35 -20.23 4.51
C THR A 186 -6.29 -19.78 3.40
N VAL A 187 -6.62 -20.68 2.48
CA VAL A 187 -7.60 -20.44 1.41
C VAL A 187 -8.81 -21.34 1.67
N PRO A 188 -10.04 -20.80 1.75
CA PRO A 188 -11.23 -21.63 1.96
C PRO A 188 -11.48 -22.57 0.77
N GLU A 189 -12.12 -23.70 1.07
CA GLU A 189 -12.51 -24.70 0.06
C GLU A 189 -13.54 -24.15 -0.95
#